data_AF-A0A7W4XXM7-F1
#
_entry.id   AF-A0A7W4XXM7-F1
#
_cell.length_a   1.000
_cell.length_b   1.000
_cell.length_c   1.000
_cell.angle_alpha   90.00
_cell.angle_beta   90.00
_cell.angle_gamma   90.00
#
_symmetry.space_group_name_H-M   'P 1'
#
loop_
_entity.id
_entity.type
_entity.pdbx_description
1 polymer ?
#
loop_
_entity_poly.entity_id
_entity_poly.type
_entity_poly.pdbx_seq_one_letter_code
_entity_poly.pdbx_strand_id
1 'polypeptide(L)'
;MSTPAGWYPDPSAPSATHDPAGAQLRWWDGGRWTEHVHRNTPGPSLTKAPHPGPRPAAPHDPYAAQHDPYGAPRPAYPPSQYPLPGVKAIATPDGQALGGLGARLLARIVDLLLTTLIAVAAGWSSLRTMSTLYAEALEGVSRTGDTSAVFALLENAGFAAASQTWTLVLLAVSAAYTILTVRFAGATPGKLLLRLRVRDWERPGLPSWGQAIVRWLGSDLLGQLLILWYLLDFLWPCWDQRRQALHDKMGRTVVVKR
;
A
#
# COMPACT_ATOMS: atom_id res chain seq x y z
N MET A 1 -31.73 28.99 0.11
CA MET A 1 -30.55 28.47 -0.60
C MET A 1 -29.37 28.64 0.34
N SER A 2 -28.80 27.55 0.86
CA SER A 2 -27.64 27.61 1.75
C SER A 2 -26.35 27.64 0.91
N THR A 3 -25.45 28.56 1.24
CA THR A 3 -24.13 28.63 0.62
C THR A 3 -23.34 27.37 0.98
N PRO A 4 -22.83 26.59 0.01
CA PRO A 4 -22.10 25.36 0.28
C PRO A 4 -20.77 25.67 0.99
N ALA A 5 -20.31 24.74 1.83
CA ALA A 5 -19.03 24.87 2.52
C ALA A 5 -17.87 25.04 1.53
N GLY A 6 -16.95 25.96 1.80
CA GLY A 6 -15.89 26.30 0.86
C GLY A 6 -15.02 27.47 1.28
N TRP A 7 -13.98 27.72 0.49
CA TRP A 7 -13.14 28.92 0.61
C TRP A 7 -13.77 30.08 -0.15
N TYR A 8 -13.98 31.19 0.54
CA TYR A 8 -14.58 32.40 -0.02
C TYR A 8 -13.74 33.62 0.40
N PRO A 9 -13.87 34.75 -0.32
CA PRO A 9 -13.23 36.00 0.10
C PRO A 9 -13.56 36.31 1.56
N ASP A 10 -12.51 36.58 2.35
CA ASP A 10 -12.66 36.84 3.77
C ASP A 10 -13.48 38.13 3.99
N PRO A 11 -14.70 38.06 4.54
CA PRO A 11 -15.54 39.25 4.73
C PRO A 11 -14.98 40.21 5.79
N SER A 12 -14.04 39.78 6.63
CA SER A 12 -13.38 40.64 7.61
C SER A 12 -12.03 41.20 7.15
N ALA A 13 -11.57 40.86 5.94
CA ALA A 13 -10.36 41.46 5.38
C ALA A 13 -10.62 42.93 5.00
N PRO A 14 -9.69 43.86 5.31
CA PRO A 14 -9.84 45.25 4.91
C PRO A 14 -9.93 45.34 3.39
N SER A 15 -10.95 46.04 2.88
CA SER A 15 -11.20 46.24 1.45
C SER A 15 -10.12 47.12 0.84
N ALA A 16 -8.95 46.56 0.60
CA ALA A 16 -7.83 47.24 -0.04
C ALA A 16 -7.03 46.24 -0.87
N THR A 17 -7.38 46.11 -2.14
CA THR A 17 -6.51 46.22 -3.32
C THR A 17 -7.21 45.57 -4.51
N HIS A 18 -7.19 46.23 -5.67
CA HIS A 18 -7.73 45.78 -6.95
C HIS A 18 -6.97 44.56 -7.55
N ASP A 19 -6.32 43.76 -6.70
CA ASP A 19 -5.50 42.63 -7.12
C ASP A 19 -6.10 41.29 -6.63
N PRO A 20 -6.83 40.54 -7.50
CA PRO A 20 -7.41 39.24 -7.13
C PRO A 20 -6.34 38.19 -6.80
N ALA A 21 -5.08 38.47 -7.14
CA ALA A 21 -3.95 37.60 -6.88
C ALA A 21 -3.51 37.59 -5.40
N GLY A 22 -3.91 38.57 -4.58
CA GLY A 22 -3.51 38.69 -3.17
C GLY A 22 -4.64 38.54 -2.15
N ALA A 23 -5.85 38.21 -2.59
CA ALA A 23 -7.03 38.17 -1.72
C ALA A 23 -6.92 37.10 -0.61
N GLN A 24 -7.22 37.49 0.64
CA GLN A 24 -7.35 36.58 1.77
C GLN A 24 -8.67 35.83 1.66
N LEU A 25 -8.62 34.50 1.73
CA LEU A 25 -9.79 33.62 1.75
C LEU A 25 -10.02 33.11 3.18
N ARG A 26 -11.28 32.94 3.55
CA ARG A 26 -11.72 32.32 4.81
C ARG A 26 -12.62 31.12 4.52
N TRP A 27 -12.55 30.10 5.36
CA TRP A 27 -13.37 28.90 5.20
C TRP A 27 -14.77 29.06 5.81
N TRP A 28 -15.81 28.79 5.01
CA TRP A 28 -17.22 28.69 5.38
C TRP A 28 -17.59 27.21 5.57
N ASP A 29 -18.16 26.85 6.71
CA ASP A 29 -18.50 25.45 7.03
C ASP A 29 -19.94 25.05 6.65
N GLY A 30 -20.71 25.96 6.06
CA GLY A 30 -22.14 25.77 5.75
C GLY A 30 -23.09 26.46 6.72
N GLY A 31 -22.60 26.89 7.89
CA GLY A 31 -23.39 27.64 8.88
C GLY A 31 -22.67 28.85 9.49
N ARG A 32 -21.33 28.86 9.54
CA ARG A 32 -20.51 29.95 10.05
C ARG A 32 -19.15 30.04 9.36
N TRP A 33 -18.53 31.20 9.51
CA TRP A 33 -17.14 31.41 9.16
C TRP A 33 -16.23 30.80 10.23
N THR A 34 -15.18 30.11 9.80
CA THR A 34 -14.17 29.54 10.70
C THR A 34 -12.95 30.46 10.83
N GLU A 35 -12.08 30.15 11.78
CA GLU A 35 -10.81 30.87 11.97
C GLU A 35 -9.75 30.55 10.91
N HIS A 36 -9.99 29.53 10.07
CA HIS A 36 -9.06 29.14 9.01
C HIS A 36 -9.05 30.19 7.90
N VAL A 37 -7.88 30.82 7.72
CA VAL A 37 -7.59 31.79 6.66
C VAL A 37 -6.45 31.31 5.77
N HIS A 38 -6.53 31.64 4.49
CA HIS A 38 -5.50 31.33 3.50
C HIS A 38 -5.23 32.56 2.62
N ARG A 39 -3.98 32.83 2.27
CA ARG A 39 -3.65 33.86 1.27
C ARG A 39 -3.60 33.20 -0.09
N ASN A 40 -4.40 33.69 -1.04
CA ASN A 40 -4.20 33.34 -2.44
C ASN A 40 -2.78 33.79 -2.81
N THR A 41 -1.88 32.84 -3.04
CA THR A 41 -0.51 33.15 -3.45
C THR A 41 -0.37 32.60 -4.87
N PRO A 42 -0.18 33.45 -5.89
CA PRO A 42 0.08 32.96 -7.23
C PRO A 42 1.40 32.19 -7.19
N GLY A 43 1.39 30.93 -7.64
CA GLY A 43 2.62 30.19 -7.88
C GLY A 43 3.54 30.95 -8.85
N PRO A 44 4.85 30.67 -8.86
CA PRO A 44 5.79 31.38 -9.72
C PRO A 44 5.34 31.31 -11.18
N SER A 45 5.08 32.48 -11.75
CA SER A 45 4.72 32.66 -13.15
C SER A 45 5.85 32.15 -14.03
N LEU A 46 5.60 31.07 -14.76
CA LEU A 46 6.43 30.66 -15.89
C LEU A 46 6.36 31.79 -16.93
N THR A 47 7.38 32.64 -16.93
CA THR A 47 7.60 33.65 -17.95
C THR A 47 7.78 32.96 -19.30
N LYS A 48 6.86 33.27 -20.21
CA LYS A 48 6.84 32.83 -21.60
C LYS A 48 8.13 33.32 -22.29
N ALA A 49 9.00 32.40 -22.68
CA ALA A 49 10.19 32.69 -23.46
C ALA A 49 9.82 33.21 -24.88
N PRO A 50 10.63 34.08 -25.51
CA PRO A 50 10.36 34.60 -26.85
C PRO A 50 10.51 33.51 -27.93
N HIS A 51 9.69 33.60 -28.98
CA HIS A 51 9.67 32.69 -30.14
C HIS A 51 11.03 32.58 -30.85
N PRO A 52 11.48 31.36 -31.22
CA PRO A 52 12.36 31.16 -32.36
C PRO A 52 11.54 30.93 -33.65
N GLY A 53 12.04 31.46 -34.77
CA GLY A 53 11.38 31.51 -36.09
C GLY A 53 11.07 30.17 -36.78
N PRO A 54 10.49 30.22 -37.99
CA PRO A 54 9.83 29.07 -38.61
C PRO A 54 10.83 28.03 -39.14
N ARG A 55 10.63 26.76 -38.75
CA ARG A 55 11.25 25.57 -39.36
C ARG A 55 10.26 24.91 -40.34
N PRO A 56 10.75 24.24 -41.42
CA PRO A 56 9.89 23.59 -42.39
C PRO A 56 9.20 22.33 -41.84
N ALA A 57 8.03 22.04 -42.41
CA ALA A 57 7.07 21.01 -41.98
C ALA A 57 7.60 19.57 -42.05
N ALA A 58 7.25 18.78 -41.03
CA ALA A 58 7.37 17.33 -41.00
C ALA A 58 5.98 16.68 -41.24
N PRO A 59 5.90 15.43 -41.73
CA PRO A 59 4.68 14.86 -42.31
C PRO A 59 3.57 14.55 -41.29
N HIS A 60 2.33 14.75 -41.73
CA HIS A 60 1.09 14.46 -41.01
C HIS A 60 0.94 12.98 -40.62
N ASP A 61 0.63 12.73 -39.35
CA ASP A 61 0.13 11.45 -38.83
C ASP A 61 -1.42 11.52 -38.74
N PRO A 62 -2.19 10.68 -39.45
CA PRO A 62 -3.62 10.91 -39.68
C PRO A 62 -4.57 10.34 -38.60
N TYR A 63 -4.11 10.05 -37.38
CA TYR A 63 -4.95 9.42 -36.33
C TYR A 63 -5.31 10.30 -35.11
N ALA A 64 -5.12 11.62 -35.16
CA ALA A 64 -5.57 12.53 -34.10
C ALA A 64 -6.96 13.15 -34.40
N ALA A 65 -8.02 12.37 -34.16
CA ALA A 65 -9.41 12.86 -33.98
C ALA A 65 -9.65 13.07 -32.47
N GLN A 66 -10.30 14.09 -31.91
CA GLN A 66 -11.14 15.21 -32.37
C GLN A 66 -10.94 16.34 -31.33
N HIS A 67 -10.71 17.58 -31.77
CA HIS A 67 -10.72 18.76 -30.90
C HIS A 67 -12.15 19.31 -30.83
N ASP A 68 -12.74 19.27 -29.64
CA ASP A 68 -14.03 19.89 -29.33
C ASP A 68 -13.81 21.41 -29.13
N PRO A 69 -14.38 22.34 -29.95
CA PRO A 69 -13.95 23.74 -29.96
C PRO A 69 -14.51 24.62 -28.83
N TYR A 70 -15.34 24.08 -27.93
CA TYR A 70 -16.09 24.89 -26.94
C TYR A 70 -15.98 24.38 -25.49
N GLY A 71 -14.82 23.84 -25.10
CA GLY A 71 -14.55 23.49 -23.70
C GLY A 71 -14.11 24.71 -22.88
N ALA A 72 -15.03 25.31 -22.11
CA ALA A 72 -14.66 26.28 -21.07
C ALA A 72 -13.64 25.66 -20.11
N PRO A 73 -12.58 26.40 -19.68
CA PRO A 73 -11.55 25.85 -18.81
C PRO A 73 -12.16 25.44 -17.48
N ARG A 74 -12.23 24.12 -17.23
CA ARG A 74 -12.64 23.59 -15.92
C ARG A 74 -11.59 24.00 -14.89
N PRO A 75 -11.97 24.65 -13.77
CA PRO A 75 -11.04 24.93 -12.69
C PRO A 75 -10.43 23.62 -12.21
N ALA A 76 -9.11 23.50 -12.32
CA ALA A 76 -8.37 22.39 -11.75
C ALA A 76 -8.42 22.53 -10.22
N TYR A 77 -9.39 21.90 -9.58
CA TYR A 77 -9.41 21.79 -8.12
C TYR A 77 -8.19 20.97 -7.68
N PRO A 78 -7.36 21.46 -6.73
CA PRO A 78 -6.35 20.62 -6.11
C PRO A 78 -7.06 19.43 -5.45
N PRO A 79 -6.55 18.20 -5.60
CA PRO A 79 -7.18 17.03 -5.00
C PRO A 79 -7.31 17.26 -3.50
N SER A 80 -8.54 17.22 -3.00
CA SER A 80 -8.86 17.38 -1.59
C SER A 80 -7.97 16.47 -0.75
N GLN A 81 -7.18 17.08 0.15
CA GLN A 81 -6.13 16.42 0.97
C GLN A 81 -6.67 15.32 1.91
N TYR A 82 -7.99 15.23 2.05
CA TYR A 82 -8.68 14.17 2.78
C TYR A 82 -9.82 13.58 1.94
N PRO A 83 -9.99 12.24 1.93
CA PRO A 83 -11.17 11.63 1.36
C PRO A 83 -12.43 12.18 2.06
N LEU A 84 -13.38 12.69 1.28
CA LEU A 84 -14.71 13.04 1.77
C LEU A 84 -15.36 11.82 2.43
N PRO A 85 -16.19 11.98 3.47
CA PRO A 85 -16.91 10.87 4.07
C PRO A 85 -17.64 10.04 3.00
N GLY A 86 -17.32 8.75 2.93
CA GLY A 86 -17.89 7.81 1.93
C GLY A 86 -17.15 7.71 0.60
N VAL A 87 -16.16 8.57 0.32
CA VAL A 87 -15.33 8.51 -0.89
C VAL A 87 -14.01 7.82 -0.58
N LYS A 88 -13.67 6.75 -1.32
CA LYS A 88 -12.38 6.08 -1.16
C LYS A 88 -11.26 6.95 -1.74
N ALA A 89 -10.17 7.09 -0.99
CA ALA A 89 -8.96 7.71 -1.47
C ALA A 89 -8.42 6.96 -2.69
N ILE A 90 -7.90 7.74 -3.63
CA ILE A 90 -7.19 7.26 -4.83
C ILE A 90 -5.69 7.58 -4.75
N ALA A 91 -5.31 8.55 -3.91
CA ALA A 91 -3.94 8.98 -3.69
C ALA A 91 -3.72 9.39 -2.22
N THR A 92 -2.45 9.49 -1.82
CA THR A 92 -2.03 10.08 -0.53
C THR A 92 -2.22 11.61 -0.50
N PRO A 93 -2.12 12.26 0.67
CA PRO A 93 -2.28 13.72 0.78
C PRO A 93 -1.33 14.54 -0.10
N ASP A 94 -0.15 14.00 -0.42
CA ASP A 94 0.85 14.58 -1.32
C ASP A 94 0.72 14.08 -2.79
N GLY A 95 -0.39 13.43 -3.14
CA GLY A 95 -0.74 13.09 -4.52
C GLY A 95 -0.19 11.75 -5.06
N GLN A 96 0.42 10.89 -4.24
CA GLN A 96 0.91 9.58 -4.71
C GLN A 96 -0.23 8.58 -4.87
N ALA A 97 -0.37 8.03 -6.08
CA ALA A 97 -1.43 7.09 -6.41
C ALA A 97 -1.34 5.80 -5.59
N LEU A 98 -2.47 5.33 -5.05
CA LEU A 98 -2.53 4.09 -4.30
C LEU A 98 -2.38 2.86 -5.22
N GLY A 99 -1.66 1.85 -4.73
CA GLY A 99 -1.51 0.57 -5.42
C GLY A 99 -2.83 -0.21 -5.45
N GLY A 100 -3.18 -0.77 -6.61
CA GLY A 100 -4.40 -1.58 -6.77
C GLY A 100 -4.35 -2.92 -6.02
N LEU A 101 -5.51 -3.46 -5.67
CA LEU A 101 -5.63 -4.71 -4.91
C LEU A 101 -5.02 -5.91 -5.63
N GLY A 102 -5.26 -6.08 -6.93
CA GLY A 102 -4.69 -7.18 -7.72
C GLY A 102 -3.15 -7.15 -7.77
N ALA A 103 -2.55 -5.97 -7.88
CA ALA A 103 -1.10 -5.83 -7.81
C ALA A 103 -0.55 -6.17 -6.41
N ARG A 104 -1.26 -5.79 -5.35
CA ARG A 104 -0.89 -6.18 -3.98
C ARG A 104 -0.98 -7.69 -3.77
N LEU A 105 -2.00 -8.35 -4.32
CA LEU A 105 -2.16 -9.81 -4.28
C LEU A 105 -1.04 -10.52 -5.01
N LEU A 106 -0.77 -10.12 -6.26
CA LEU A 106 0.29 -10.73 -7.05
C LEU A 106 1.66 -10.52 -6.41
N ALA A 107 1.93 -9.35 -5.83
CA ALA A 107 3.13 -9.11 -5.03
C ALA A 107 3.23 -10.10 -3.86
N ARG A 108 2.13 -10.33 -3.14
CA ARG A 108 2.08 -11.25 -2.02
C ARG A 108 2.30 -12.71 -2.44
N ILE A 109 1.79 -13.13 -3.60
CA ILE A 109 2.06 -14.46 -4.16
C ILE A 109 3.55 -14.63 -4.46
N VAL A 110 4.18 -13.64 -5.11
CA VAL A 110 5.62 -13.67 -5.38
C VAL A 110 6.42 -13.70 -4.09
N ASP A 111 6.09 -12.86 -3.11
CA ASP A 111 6.75 -12.83 -1.81
C ASP A 111 6.57 -14.15 -1.04
N LEU A 112 5.41 -14.79 -1.14
CA LEU A 112 5.15 -16.10 -0.54
C LEU A 112 6.07 -17.16 -1.14
N LEU A 113 6.21 -17.20 -2.47
CA LEU A 113 7.09 -18.14 -3.16
C LEU A 113 8.55 -17.94 -2.76
N LEU A 114 9.02 -16.69 -2.75
CA LEU A 114 10.41 -16.36 -2.37
C LEU A 114 10.69 -16.71 -0.90
N THR A 115 9.81 -16.30 0.00
CA THR A 115 9.96 -16.58 1.44
C THR A 115 9.93 -18.08 1.72
N THR A 116 9.01 -18.82 1.08
CA THR A 116 8.90 -20.28 1.23
C THR A 116 10.12 -20.98 0.66
N LEU A 117 10.64 -20.57 -0.50
CA LEU A 117 11.85 -21.16 -1.08
C LEU A 117 13.06 -20.97 -0.15
N ILE A 118 13.24 -19.77 0.40
CA ILE A 118 14.32 -19.48 1.35
C ILE A 118 14.15 -20.32 2.62
N ALA A 119 12.91 -20.43 3.14
CA ALA A 119 12.63 -21.22 4.34
C ALA A 119 12.87 -22.72 4.10
N VAL A 120 12.47 -23.27 2.95
CA VAL A 120 12.73 -24.67 2.57
C VAL A 120 14.23 -24.94 2.52
N ALA A 121 15.01 -24.05 1.91
CA ALA A 121 16.47 -24.19 1.86
C ALA A 121 17.08 -24.12 3.27
N ALA A 122 16.65 -23.17 4.10
CA ALA A 122 17.16 -22.99 5.45
C ALA A 122 16.74 -24.12 6.41
N GLY A 123 15.55 -24.70 6.23
CA GLY A 123 14.97 -25.75 7.05
C GLY A 123 15.09 -27.15 6.46
N TRP A 124 15.98 -27.33 5.47
CA TRP A 124 16.07 -28.58 4.69
C TRP A 124 16.28 -29.82 5.56
N SER A 125 17.14 -29.73 6.59
CA SER A 125 17.39 -30.85 7.50
C SER A 125 16.13 -31.26 8.27
N SER A 126 15.35 -30.30 8.78
CA SER A 126 14.09 -30.56 9.47
C SER A 126 13.06 -31.20 8.54
N LEU A 127 12.94 -30.70 7.31
CA LEU A 127 12.05 -31.29 6.29
C LEU A 127 12.46 -32.73 5.95
N ARG A 128 13.77 -33.00 5.85
CA ARG A 128 14.28 -34.36 5.61
C ARG A 128 13.90 -35.28 6.76
N THR A 129 14.13 -34.91 8.01
CA THR A 129 13.72 -35.71 9.18
C THR A 129 12.22 -35.96 9.24
N MET A 130 11.40 -34.93 8.98
CA MET A 130 9.94 -35.09 8.93
C MET A 130 9.54 -36.05 7.81
N SER A 131 10.17 -35.93 6.63
CA SER A 131 9.87 -36.79 5.48
C SER A 131 10.23 -38.26 5.72
N THR A 132 11.35 -38.55 6.39
CA THR A 132 11.75 -39.93 6.70
C THR A 132 10.81 -40.56 7.72
N LEU A 133 10.49 -39.85 8.81
CA LEU A 133 9.58 -40.34 9.84
C LEU A 133 8.15 -40.55 9.30
N TYR A 134 7.69 -39.64 8.43
CA TYR A 134 6.38 -39.78 7.79
C TYR A 134 6.35 -40.98 6.82
N ALA A 135 7.42 -41.19 6.04
CA ALA A 135 7.51 -42.34 5.14
C ALA A 135 7.54 -43.68 5.91
N GLU A 136 8.28 -43.75 7.02
CA GLU A 136 8.32 -44.92 7.91
C GLU A 136 6.93 -45.23 8.49
N ALA A 137 6.19 -44.20 8.93
CA ALA A 137 4.83 -44.36 9.42
C ALA A 137 3.89 -44.89 8.34
N LEU A 138 3.92 -44.32 7.12
CA LEU A 138 3.10 -44.78 6.00
C LEU A 138 3.43 -46.21 5.55
N GLU A 139 4.72 -46.57 5.57
CA GLU A 139 5.15 -47.93 5.29
C GLU A 139 4.62 -48.91 6.36
N GLY A 140 4.62 -48.50 7.63
CA GLY A 140 3.97 -49.23 8.72
C GLY A 140 2.50 -49.50 8.44
N VAL A 141 1.72 -48.46 8.13
CA VAL A 141 0.29 -48.60 7.77
C VAL A 141 0.10 -49.56 6.59
N SER A 142 0.96 -49.44 5.57
CA SER A 142 0.84 -50.27 4.37
C SER A 142 1.09 -51.76 4.64
N ARG A 143 1.95 -52.07 5.62
CA ARG A 143 2.31 -53.45 6.00
C ARG A 143 1.31 -54.08 6.97
N THR A 144 0.81 -53.31 7.93
CA THR A 144 0.01 -53.85 9.05
C THR A 144 -1.49 -53.50 8.96
N GLY A 145 -1.86 -52.52 8.13
CA GLY A 145 -3.20 -51.94 8.10
C GLY A 145 -3.50 -51.04 9.31
N ASP A 146 -2.57 -50.89 10.26
CA ASP A 146 -2.77 -50.10 11.47
C ASP A 146 -2.49 -48.61 11.22
N THR A 147 -3.56 -47.82 11.13
CA THR A 147 -3.48 -46.37 10.92
C THR A 147 -2.97 -45.60 12.14
N SER A 148 -2.89 -46.22 13.32
CA SER A 148 -2.38 -45.56 14.54
C SER A 148 -0.92 -45.11 14.40
N ALA A 149 -0.14 -45.78 13.54
CA ALA A 149 1.26 -45.44 13.25
C ALA A 149 1.44 -43.99 12.76
N VAL A 150 0.47 -43.44 12.01
CA VAL A 150 0.52 -42.03 11.56
C VAL A 150 0.23 -41.09 12.72
N PHE A 151 -0.72 -41.43 13.59
CA PHE A 151 -1.04 -40.62 14.77
C PHE A 151 0.09 -40.63 15.80
N ALA A 152 0.87 -41.72 15.89
CA ALA A 152 2.05 -41.80 16.73
C ALA A 152 3.13 -40.76 16.39
N LEU A 153 3.12 -40.18 15.18
CA LEU A 153 4.01 -39.06 14.83
C LEU A 153 3.78 -37.82 15.69
N LEU A 154 2.55 -37.61 16.18
CA LEU A 154 2.23 -36.48 17.06
C LEU A 154 2.97 -36.58 18.41
N GLU A 155 3.24 -37.79 18.87
CA GLU A 155 3.96 -38.08 20.11
C GLU A 155 5.45 -38.36 19.88
N ASN A 156 5.88 -38.47 18.62
CA ASN A 156 7.26 -38.75 18.27
C ASN A 156 8.15 -37.51 18.53
N ALA A 157 9.09 -37.64 19.46
CA ALA A 157 9.98 -36.54 19.86
C ALA A 157 10.84 -35.99 18.70
N GLY A 158 11.30 -36.86 17.79
CA GLY A 158 12.08 -36.45 16.62
C GLY A 158 11.25 -35.65 15.62
N PHE A 159 10.02 -36.10 15.37
CA PHE A 159 9.06 -35.40 14.52
C PHE A 159 8.65 -34.05 15.12
N ALA A 160 8.37 -34.01 16.43
CA ALA A 160 8.05 -32.80 17.16
C ALA A 160 9.19 -31.77 17.11
N ALA A 161 10.43 -32.19 17.39
CA ALA A 161 11.61 -31.32 17.34
C ALA A 161 11.88 -30.79 15.92
N ALA A 162 11.74 -31.64 14.90
CA ALA A 162 11.87 -31.22 13.50
C ALA A 162 10.77 -30.22 13.10
N SER A 163 9.52 -30.45 13.50
CA SER A 163 8.38 -29.56 13.25
C SER A 163 8.53 -28.21 13.94
N GLN A 164 9.02 -28.20 15.18
CA GLN A 164 9.30 -26.97 15.92
C GLN A 164 10.43 -26.18 15.25
N THR A 165 11.50 -26.86 14.84
CA THR A 165 12.62 -26.22 14.14
C THR A 165 12.17 -25.61 12.81
N TRP A 166 11.36 -26.35 12.03
CA TRP A 166 10.77 -25.86 10.79
C TRP A 166 9.92 -24.60 11.01
N THR A 167 9.10 -24.58 12.06
CA THR A 167 8.26 -23.43 12.42
C THR A 167 9.12 -22.20 12.78
N LEU A 168 10.17 -22.38 13.57
CA LEU A 168 11.09 -21.29 13.94
C LEU A 168 11.84 -20.74 12.73
N VAL A 169 12.28 -21.61 11.81
CA VAL A 169 12.92 -21.20 10.55
C VAL A 169 11.95 -20.38 9.70
N LEU A 170 10.70 -20.83 9.52
CA LEU A 170 9.68 -20.08 8.79
C LEU A 170 9.45 -18.69 9.38
N LEU A 171 9.30 -18.59 10.70
CA LEU A 171 9.11 -17.32 11.40
C LEU A 171 10.32 -16.40 11.24
N ALA A 172 11.53 -16.91 11.44
CA ALA A 172 12.76 -16.14 11.33
C ALA A 172 12.99 -15.64 9.89
N VAL A 173 12.81 -16.49 8.89
CA VAL A 173 12.94 -16.13 7.47
C VAL A 173 11.89 -15.10 7.08
N SER A 174 10.62 -15.31 7.46
CA SER A 174 9.54 -14.35 7.21
C SER A 174 9.81 -12.99 7.86
N ALA A 175 10.28 -12.98 9.12
CA ALA A 175 10.63 -11.76 9.84
C ALA A 175 11.76 -11.01 9.16
N ALA A 176 12.87 -11.69 8.91
CA ALA A 176 14.03 -11.09 8.25
C ALA A 176 13.67 -10.58 6.85
N TYR A 177 12.96 -11.37 6.05
CA TYR A 177 12.52 -10.99 4.71
C TYR A 177 11.65 -9.75 4.73
N THR A 178 10.53 -9.77 5.47
CA THR A 178 9.57 -8.66 5.47
C THR A 178 10.17 -7.41 6.14
N ILE A 179 10.77 -7.54 7.33
CA ILE A 179 11.23 -6.38 8.10
C ILE A 179 12.38 -5.68 7.37
N LEU A 180 13.40 -6.41 6.91
CA LEU A 180 14.57 -5.80 6.29
C LEU A 180 14.22 -5.18 4.93
N THR A 181 13.45 -5.90 4.09
CA THR A 181 13.09 -5.37 2.76
C THR A 181 12.20 -4.13 2.87
N VAL A 182 11.21 -4.14 3.76
CA VAL A 182 10.35 -2.97 4.00
C VAL A 182 11.15 -1.82 4.62
N ARG A 183 12.03 -2.08 5.58
CA ARG A 183 12.82 -1.05 6.24
C ARG A 183 13.80 -0.35 5.29
N PHE A 184 14.51 -1.12 4.46
CA PHE A 184 15.61 -0.60 3.64
C PHE A 184 15.20 -0.23 2.22
N ALA A 185 14.32 -1.01 1.58
CA ALA A 185 13.86 -0.74 0.22
C ALA A 185 12.46 -0.09 0.18
N GLY A 186 11.75 -0.01 1.31
CA GLY A 186 10.39 0.49 1.35
C GLY A 186 9.38 -0.46 0.70
N ALA A 187 9.78 -1.69 0.38
CA ALA A 187 8.93 -2.67 -0.29
C ALA A 187 9.61 -4.05 -0.22
N THR A 188 8.78 -5.09 -0.23
CA THR A 188 9.24 -6.47 -0.47
C THR A 188 9.59 -6.65 -1.96
N PRO A 189 10.48 -7.60 -2.33
CA PRO A 189 10.80 -7.91 -3.71
C PRO A 189 9.59 -8.07 -4.65
N GLY A 190 8.53 -8.77 -4.24
CA GLY A 190 7.30 -8.90 -5.03
C GLY A 190 6.61 -7.55 -5.27
N LYS A 191 6.61 -6.67 -4.27
CA LYS A 191 6.11 -5.28 -4.42
C LYS A 191 7.01 -4.47 -5.35
N LEU A 192 8.32 -4.61 -5.26
CA LEU A 192 9.26 -3.92 -6.14
C LEU A 192 9.07 -4.31 -7.61
N LEU A 193 8.87 -5.61 -7.88
CA LEU A 193 8.59 -6.13 -9.23
C LEU A 193 7.33 -5.52 -9.85
N LEU A 194 6.31 -5.26 -9.02
CA LEU A 194 5.04 -4.65 -9.45
C LEU A 194 5.02 -3.13 -9.32
N ARG A 195 6.18 -2.49 -9.15
CA ARG A 195 6.33 -1.04 -8.99
C ARG A 195 5.44 -0.49 -7.86
N LEU A 196 5.43 -1.19 -6.74
CA LEU A 196 4.74 -0.79 -5.52
C LEU A 196 5.75 -0.37 -4.44
N ARG A 197 5.32 0.54 -3.58
CA ARG A 197 6.09 1.01 -2.43
C ARG A 197 5.21 1.15 -1.20
N VAL A 198 5.74 0.79 -0.05
CA VAL A 198 5.18 1.04 1.28
C VAL A 198 5.74 2.37 1.79
N ARG A 199 4.86 3.22 2.30
CA ARG A 199 5.22 4.47 2.96
C ARG A 199 4.22 4.81 4.06
N ASP A 200 4.59 5.77 4.89
CA ASP A 200 3.67 6.40 5.82
C ASP A 200 2.57 7.17 5.06
N TRP A 201 1.36 7.22 5.64
CA TRP A 201 0.24 7.96 5.06
C TRP A 201 0.50 9.46 4.99
N GLU A 202 1.05 10.03 6.06
CA GLU A 202 1.23 11.47 6.22
C GLU A 202 2.57 11.94 5.64
N ARG A 203 3.63 11.13 5.80
CA ARG A 203 4.99 11.55 5.48
C ARG A 203 5.60 10.73 4.35
N PRO A 204 6.23 11.37 3.34
CA PRO A 204 7.03 10.65 2.36
C PRO A 204 8.29 10.09 3.03
N GLY A 205 8.71 8.89 2.65
CA GLY A 205 9.94 8.29 3.18
C GLY A 205 9.92 6.77 3.21
N LEU A 206 11.01 6.19 3.73
CA LEU A 206 11.07 4.77 4.06
C LEU A 206 10.32 4.52 5.38
N PRO A 207 9.63 3.37 5.51
CA PRO A 207 9.03 2.97 6.77
C PRO A 207 10.05 2.89 7.91
N SER A 208 9.63 3.25 9.11
CA SER A 208 10.44 3.07 10.32
C SER A 208 10.57 1.59 10.70
N TRP A 209 11.50 1.27 11.61
CA TRP A 209 11.61 -0.09 12.16
C TRP A 209 10.32 -0.56 12.82
N GLY A 210 9.69 0.32 13.63
CA GLY A 210 8.40 0.00 14.26
C GLY A 210 7.32 -0.29 13.23
N GLN A 211 7.24 0.48 12.14
CA GLN A 211 6.30 0.21 11.06
C GLN A 211 6.59 -1.12 10.36
N ALA A 212 7.85 -1.44 10.07
CA ALA A 212 8.22 -2.71 9.45
C ALA A 212 7.88 -3.91 10.35
N ILE A 213 8.15 -3.82 11.65
CA ILE A 213 7.84 -4.86 12.65
C ILE A 213 6.33 -5.03 12.82
N VAL A 214 5.58 -3.95 13.04
CA VAL A 214 4.12 -3.99 13.19
C VAL A 214 3.46 -4.57 11.94
N ARG A 215 3.97 -4.25 10.76
CA ARG A 215 3.51 -4.86 9.52
C ARG A 215 3.78 -6.35 9.52
N TRP A 216 5.00 -6.81 9.82
CA TRP A 216 5.31 -8.25 9.88
C TRP A 216 4.42 -8.99 10.90
N LEU A 217 4.23 -8.42 12.09
CA LEU A 217 3.33 -8.97 13.10
C LEU A 217 1.89 -9.08 12.56
N GLY A 218 1.41 -7.97 11.98
CA GLY A 218 0.05 -7.86 11.46
C GLY A 218 -0.21 -8.71 10.22
N SER A 219 0.74 -8.90 9.31
CA SER A 219 0.54 -9.66 8.08
C SER A 219 0.99 -11.10 8.20
N ASP A 220 2.24 -11.32 8.62
CA ASP A 220 2.89 -12.61 8.51
C ASP A 220 2.68 -13.46 9.77
N LEU A 221 2.88 -12.90 10.97
CA LEU A 221 2.71 -13.66 12.21
C LEU A 221 1.23 -14.00 12.46
N LEU A 222 0.35 -12.99 12.47
CA LEU A 222 -1.08 -13.24 12.66
C LEU A 222 -1.68 -14.05 11.51
N GLY A 223 -1.19 -13.87 10.28
CA GLY A 223 -1.62 -14.67 9.13
C GLY A 223 -1.24 -16.16 9.23
N GLN A 224 -0.10 -16.48 9.84
CA GLN A 224 0.32 -17.86 10.12
C GLN A 224 -0.49 -18.51 11.24
N LEU A 225 -0.85 -17.74 12.27
CA LEU A 225 -1.62 -18.25 13.41
C LEU A 225 -3.12 -18.40 13.09
N LEU A 226 -3.66 -17.52 12.26
CA LEU A 226 -5.10 -17.38 12.05
C LEU A 226 -5.40 -17.23 10.55
N ILE A 227 -5.79 -18.32 9.89
CA ILE A 227 -6.10 -18.27 8.44
C ILE A 227 -7.22 -17.27 8.09
N LEU A 228 -8.21 -17.13 8.99
CA LEU A 228 -9.28 -16.14 8.84
C LEU A 228 -8.76 -14.70 8.93
N TRP A 229 -7.71 -14.46 9.73
CA TRP A 229 -7.07 -13.16 9.80
C TRP A 229 -6.40 -12.79 8.47
N TYR A 230 -5.71 -13.74 7.83
CA TYR A 230 -5.09 -13.50 6.52
C TYR A 230 -6.12 -13.07 5.46
N LEU A 231 -7.27 -13.75 5.43
CA LEU A 231 -8.37 -13.41 4.52
C LEU A 231 -8.92 -12.01 4.84
N LEU A 232 -9.18 -11.73 6.12
CA LEU A 232 -9.71 -10.44 6.55
C LEU A 232 -8.75 -9.29 6.24
N ASP A 233 -7.46 -9.44 6.54
CA ASP A 233 -6.41 -8.45 6.25
C ASP A 233 -6.33 -8.13 4.77
N PHE A 234 -6.37 -9.15 3.91
CA PHE A 234 -6.29 -8.99 2.46
C PHE A 234 -7.53 -8.33 1.86
N LEU A 235 -8.74 -8.67 2.32
CA LEU A 235 -9.97 -8.10 1.79
C LEU A 235 -10.29 -6.73 2.40
N TRP A 236 -9.71 -6.36 3.56
CA TRP A 236 -9.99 -5.09 4.24
C TRP A 236 -9.93 -3.83 3.35
N PRO A 237 -8.97 -3.67 2.41
CA PRO A 237 -8.93 -2.51 1.52
C PRO A 237 -10.17 -2.36 0.62
N CYS A 238 -10.99 -3.40 0.47
CA CYS A 238 -12.28 -3.34 -0.22
C CYS A 238 -13.30 -2.47 0.52
N TRP A 239 -13.15 -2.24 1.83
CA TRP A 239 -14.05 -1.41 2.63
C TRP A 239 -13.35 -0.18 3.23
N ASP A 240 -12.03 -0.23 3.40
CA ASP A 240 -11.28 0.86 3.99
C ASP A 240 -11.18 2.09 3.06
N GLN A 241 -11.47 3.28 3.61
CA GLN A 241 -11.46 4.55 2.87
C GLN A 241 -10.08 4.88 2.30
N ARG A 242 -8.99 4.50 2.98
CA ARG A 242 -7.61 4.74 2.54
C ARG A 242 -7.04 3.56 1.73
N ARG A 243 -7.89 2.55 1.44
CA ARG A 243 -7.49 1.28 0.83
C ARG A 243 -6.32 0.65 1.61
N GLN A 244 -6.35 0.70 2.93
CA GLN A 244 -5.36 0.05 3.78
C GLN A 244 -5.76 -1.41 4.05
N ALA A 245 -4.79 -2.32 4.12
CA ALA A 245 -4.98 -3.61 4.79
C ALA A 245 -4.98 -3.43 6.32
N LEU A 246 -5.35 -4.45 7.10
CA LEU A 246 -5.33 -4.35 8.56
C LEU A 246 -3.91 -4.10 9.09
N HIS A 247 -2.92 -4.82 8.59
CA HIS A 247 -1.51 -4.62 8.96
C HIS A 247 -0.98 -3.25 8.54
N ASP A 248 -1.44 -2.74 7.40
CA ASP A 248 -1.11 -1.39 6.92
C ASP A 248 -1.66 -0.34 7.88
N LYS A 249 -2.89 -0.53 8.34
CA LYS A 249 -3.60 0.36 9.27
C LYS A 249 -2.95 0.38 10.65
N MET A 250 -2.55 -0.78 11.17
CA MET A 250 -1.77 -0.89 12.41
C MET A 250 -0.46 -0.08 12.33
N GLY A 251 0.22 -0.12 11.18
CA GLY A 251 1.45 0.62 10.94
C GLY A 251 1.28 2.08 10.47
N ARG A 252 0.04 2.56 10.28
CA ARG A 252 -0.27 3.85 9.62
C ARG A 252 0.39 4.01 8.25
N THR A 253 0.57 2.90 7.54
CA THR A 253 1.24 2.84 6.24
C THR A 253 0.23 2.64 5.11
N VAL A 254 0.64 2.95 3.88
CA VAL A 254 -0.11 2.63 2.66
C VAL A 254 0.83 2.10 1.60
N VAL A 255 0.24 1.31 0.69
CA VAL A 255 0.93 0.86 -0.52
C VAL A 255 0.55 1.78 -1.68
N VAL A 256 1.57 2.45 -2.24
CA VAL A 256 1.48 3.37 -3.37
C VAL A 256 2.15 2.77 -4.61
N LYS A 257 1.84 3.32 -5.78
CA LYS A 257 2.62 3.07 -7.00
C LYS A 257 3.96 3.82 -6.91
N ARG A 258 5.01 3.22 -7.46
CA ARG A 258 6.35 3.79 -7.59
C ARG A 258 6.47 4.59 -8.87
#